data_AF-A0A816QKV6-F1
#
_entry.id   AF-A0A816QKV6-F1
#
_cell.length_a   1.000
_cell.length_b   1.000
_cell.length_c   1.000
_cell.angle_alpha   90.00
_cell.angle_beta   90.00
_cell.angle_gamma   90.00
#
_symmetry.space_group_name_H-M   'P 1'
#
loop_
_entity.id
_entity.type
_entity.pdbx_description
1 polymer ?
#
loop_
_entity_poly.entity_id
_entity_poly.type
_entity_poly.pdbx_seq_one_letter_code
_entity_poly.pdbx_strand_id
1 'polypeptide(L)'
;LPYCGLALRHVTQDFNLQNFILGCILYDTQSQSAHNVRSFVDSQLKSYGLTLNESIFVVSDSENKMRAAFKEKCTRIGCSIHFLNK
;
A
#
# COMPACT_ATOMS: atom_id res chain seq x y z
N LEU A 1 -18.80 7.20 0.94
CA LEU A 1 -17.47 7.37 1.55
C LEU A 1 -16.51 6.38 0.87
N PRO A 2 -15.34 6.84 0.41
CA PRO A 2 -14.35 5.97 -0.19
C PRO A 2 -13.72 5.05 0.87
N TYR A 3 -13.29 3.86 0.45
CA TYR A 3 -12.54 2.93 1.29
C TYR A 3 -11.18 2.66 0.68
N CYS A 4 -10.19 2.41 1.52
CA CYS A 4 -8.87 1.94 1.14
C CYS A 4 -8.71 0.48 1.58
N GLY A 5 -8.41 -0.40 0.62
CA GLY A 5 -8.03 -1.78 0.91
C GLY A 5 -6.54 -1.88 1.19
N LEU A 6 -6.17 -2.48 2.31
CA LEU A 6 -4.77 -2.80 2.64
C LEU A 6 -4.63 -4.32 2.82
N ALA A 7 -3.62 -4.90 2.17
CA ALA A 7 -3.32 -6.31 2.27
C ALA A 7 -1.80 -6.53 2.34
N LEU A 8 -1.38 -7.47 3.19
CA LEU A 8 -0.02 -7.97 3.26
C LEU A 8 0.04 -9.29 2.47
N ARG A 9 1.09 -9.42 1.65
CA ARG A 9 1.36 -10.64 0.91
C ARG A 9 2.73 -11.17 1.29
N HIS A 10 2.80 -12.46 1.58
CA HIS A 10 4.05 -13.13 1.94
C HIS A 10 4.14 -14.46 1.20
N VAL A 11 5.33 -14.77 0.67
CA VAL A 11 5.63 -16.06 0.07
C VAL A 11 6.51 -16.83 1.05
N THR A 12 6.04 -17.99 1.50
CA THR A 12 6.78 -18.83 2.44
C THR A 12 7.97 -19.52 1.76
N GLN A 13 8.85 -20.13 2.57
CA GLN A 13 9.98 -20.91 2.05
C GLN A 13 9.52 -22.09 1.15
N ASP A 14 8.35 -22.65 1.43
CA ASP A 14 7.73 -23.71 0.62
C ASP A 14 6.95 -23.18 -0.60
N PHE A 15 7.17 -21.93 -1.00
CA PHE A 15 6.52 -21.26 -2.13
C PHE A 15 5.00 -21.11 -2.03
N ASN A 16 4.44 -21.09 -0.80
CA ASN A 16 3.03 -20.81 -0.60
C ASN A 16 2.78 -19.31 -0.50
N LEU A 17 1.79 -18.80 -1.25
CA LEU A 17 1.34 -17.41 -1.15
C LEU A 17 0.31 -17.27 -0.02
N GLN A 18 0.66 -16.46 0.97
CA GLN A 18 -0.24 -16.04 2.02
C GLN A 18 -0.73 -14.62 1.73
N ASN A 19 -2.05 -14.43 1.74
CA ASN A 19 -2.69 -13.12 1.59
C ASN A 19 -3.43 -12.77 2.88
N PHE A 20 -2.94 -11.75 3.59
CA PHE A 20 -3.57 -11.24 4.79
C PHE A 20 -4.28 -9.93 4.46
N ILE A 21 -5.60 -9.90 4.56
CA ILE A 21 -6.38 -8.68 4.40
C ILE A 21 -6.31 -7.92 5.73
N LEU A 22 -5.59 -6.79 5.73
CA LEU A 22 -5.41 -5.96 6.92
C LEU A 22 -6.60 -5.02 7.16
N GLY A 23 -7.38 -4.73 6.12
CA GLY A 23 -8.65 -4.04 6.28
C GLY A 23 -9.20 -3.43 5.00
N CYS A 24 -10.48 -3.10 5.06
CA CYS A 24 -11.17 -2.19 4.16
C CYS A 24 -11.57 -0.97 4.99
N ILE A 25 -10.73 0.06 4.96
CA ILE A 25 -10.73 1.12 5.96
C ILE A 25 -11.30 2.39 5.33
N LEU A 26 -12.14 3.10 6.08
CA LEU A 26 -12.67 4.39 5.64
C LEU A 26 -11.52 5.33 5.32
N TYR A 27 -11.57 5.92 4.13
CA TYR A 27 -10.49 6.73 3.60
C TYR A 27 -11.01 8.09 3.16
N ASP A 28 -10.47 9.14 3.77
CA ASP A 28 -10.86 10.50 3.42
C ASP A 28 -10.25 10.91 2.07
N THR A 29 -11.11 11.14 1.08
CA THR A 29 -10.70 11.62 -0.24
C THR A 29 -10.42 13.12 -0.31
N GLN A 30 -10.80 13.91 0.69
CA GLN A 30 -10.68 15.37 0.61
C GLN A 30 -9.26 15.87 0.91
N SER A 31 -8.43 15.06 1.59
CA SER A 31 -7.07 15.43 2.02
C SER A 31 -6.00 14.44 1.54
N GLN A 32 -5.95 14.17 0.22
CA GLN A 32 -5.07 13.16 -0.38
C GLN A 32 -3.69 13.68 -0.81
N SER A 33 -3.03 14.45 0.05
CA SER A 33 -1.61 14.71 -0.17
C SER A 33 -0.82 13.40 -0.07
N ALA A 34 0.32 13.32 -0.77
CA ALA A 34 1.20 12.15 -0.68
C ALA A 34 1.62 11.84 0.76
N HIS A 35 1.84 12.87 1.56
CA HIS A 35 2.16 12.75 2.98
C HIS A 35 1.04 12.11 3.80
N ASN A 36 -0.22 12.49 3.52
CA ASN A 36 -1.38 11.95 4.23
C ASN A 36 -1.62 10.48 3.86
N VAL A 37 -1.45 10.11 2.58
CA VAL A 37 -1.50 8.71 2.13
C VAL A 37 -0.46 7.89 2.88
N ARG A 38 0.79 8.37 2.94
CA ARG A 38 1.88 7.68 3.63
C ARG A 38 1.60 7.51 5.12
N SER A 39 1.22 8.60 5.79
CA SER A 39 0.91 8.60 7.23
C SER A 39 -0.26 7.68 7.56
N PHE A 40 -1.30 7.66 6.71
CA PHE A 40 -2.41 6.73 6.84
C PHE A 40 -1.91 5.28 6.77
N VAL A 41 -1.19 4.88 5.72
CA VAL A 41 -0.70 3.51 5.57
C VAL A 41 0.25 3.11 6.70
N ASP A 42 1.18 3.97 7.09
CA ASP A 42 2.10 3.70 8.19
C ASP A 42 1.35 3.50 9.52
N SER A 43 0.27 4.26 9.77
CA SER A 43 -0.57 4.08 10.96
C SER A 43 -1.27 2.72 10.97
N GLN A 44 -1.77 2.26 9.82
CA GLN A 44 -2.43 0.97 9.69
C GLN A 44 -1.42 -0.17 9.90
N LEU A 45 -0.25 -0.09 9.27
CA LEU A 45 0.81 -1.09 9.46
C LEU A 45 1.29 -1.16 10.92
N LYS A 46 1.46 0.00 11.58
CA LYS A 46 1.87 0.06 12.98
C LYS A 46 0.89 -0.64 13.92
N SER A 47 -0.42 -0.61 13.62
CA SER A 47 -1.43 -1.34 14.42
C SER A 47 -1.24 -2.86 14.41
N TYR A 48 -0.54 -3.38 13.39
CA TYR A 48 -0.16 -4.79 13.25
C TYR A 48 1.30 -5.05 13.62
N GLY A 49 2.02 -4.06 14.18
CA GLY A 49 3.45 -4.17 14.49
C GLY A 49 4.36 -4.20 13.24
N LEU A 50 3.86 -3.72 12.09
CA LEU A 50 4.57 -3.72 10.82
C LEU A 50 5.14 -2.32 10.51
N THR A 51 6.21 -2.27 9.73
CA THR A 51 6.80 -1.01 9.25
C THR A 51 7.42 -1.21 7.86
N LEU A 52 7.22 -0.23 6.97
CA LEU A 52 7.85 -0.24 5.65
C LEU A 52 9.37 -0.05 5.75
N ASN A 53 10.11 -0.81 4.94
CA ASN A 53 11.54 -0.68 4.76
C ASN A 53 11.92 -1.04 3.31
N GLU A 54 13.20 -0.89 2.95
CA GLU A 54 13.69 -1.07 1.58
C GLU A 54 13.48 -2.48 1.01
N SER A 55 13.35 -3.50 1.86
CA SER A 55 13.04 -4.88 1.43
C SER A 55 11.57 -5.14 1.14
N ILE A 56 10.68 -4.21 1.49
CA ILE A 56 9.23 -4.35 1.30
C ILE A 56 8.82 -3.74 -0.03
N PHE A 57 8.04 -4.53 -0.78
CA PHE A 57 7.40 -4.08 -2.00
C PHE A 57 5.99 -3.56 -1.72
N VAL A 58 5.72 -2.34 -2.16
CA VAL A 58 4.38 -1.73 -2.09
C VAL A 58 3.78 -1.71 -3.49
N VAL A 59 2.68 -2.44 -3.69
CA VAL A 59 1.92 -2.41 -4.94
C VAL A 59 0.82 -1.35 -4.82
N SER A 60 0.87 -0.34 -5.67
CA SER A 60 -0.13 0.74 -5.69
C SER A 60 -0.47 1.19 -7.10
N ASP A 61 -1.57 1.91 -7.25
CA ASP A 61 -1.89 2.61 -8.48
C ASP A 61 -0.78 3.59 -8.90
N SER A 62 -0.82 3.94 -10.19
CA SER A 62 0.21 4.75 -10.84
C SER A 62 -0.01 6.26 -10.71
N GLU A 63 -0.97 6.70 -9.90
CA GLU A 63 -1.23 8.13 -9.64
C GLU A 63 -0.04 8.83 -8.98
N ASN A 64 0.18 10.11 -9.30
CA ASN A 64 1.33 10.88 -8.82
C ASN A 64 1.44 10.93 -7.29
N LYS A 65 0.31 11.04 -6.58
CA LYS A 65 0.27 11.05 -5.11
C LYS A 65 0.75 9.73 -4.50
N MET A 66 0.40 8.59 -5.11
CA MET A 66 0.85 7.26 -4.67
C MET A 66 2.35 7.07 -4.93
N ARG A 67 2.82 7.52 -6.10
CA ARG A 67 4.26 7.52 -6.42
C ARG A 67 5.07 8.34 -5.41
N ALA A 68 4.58 9.52 -5.06
CA ALA A 68 5.24 10.40 -4.09
C ALA A 68 5.20 9.82 -2.66
N ALA A 69 4.08 9.23 -2.24
CA ALA A 69 3.91 8.66 -0.90
C ALA A 69 4.89 7.50 -0.60
N PHE A 70 5.21 6.71 -1.62
CA PHE A 70 6.04 5.51 -1.52
C PHE A 70 7.39 5.65 -2.25
N LYS A 71 7.90 6.89 -2.37
CA LYS A 71 9.21 7.16 -2.99
C LYS A 71 10.38 6.67 -2.13
N GLU A 72 10.21 6.66 -0.81
CA GLU A 72 11.26 6.38 0.16
C GLU A 72 10.87 5.24 1.10
N LYS A 73 11.86 4.52 1.63
CA LYS A 73 11.72 3.44 2.63
C LYS A 73 10.83 2.27 2.20
N CYS A 74 10.73 2.03 0.90
CA CYS A 74 10.13 0.84 0.29
C CYS A 74 10.42 0.83 -1.21
N THR A 75 10.24 -0.32 -1.86
CA THR A 75 10.23 -0.41 -3.32
C THR A 75 8.79 -0.40 -3.83
N ARG A 76 8.40 0.63 -4.59
CA ARG A 76 7.03 0.73 -5.12
C ARG A 76 6.90 0.07 -6.49
N ILE A 77 5.90 -0.78 -6.66
CA ILE A 77 5.52 -1.41 -7.92
C ILE A 77 4.17 -0.85 -8.38
N GLY A 78 4.05 -0.51 -9.67
CA GLY A 78 2.80 -0.04 -10.27
C GLY A 78 1.80 -1.18 -10.48
N CYS A 79 0.54 -0.94 -10.15
CA CYS A 79 -0.54 -1.89 -10.41
C CYS A 79 -0.75 -2.07 -11.93
N SER A 80 -0.71 -3.30 -12.41
CA SER A 80 -0.83 -3.64 -13.84
C SER A 80 -2.23 -3.42 -14.39
N ILE A 81 -3.29 -3.63 -13.59
CA ILE A 81 -4.67 -3.41 -14.05
C ILE A 81 -4.91 -1.94 -14.43
N HIS A 82 -4.31 -1.01 -13.67
CA HIS A 82 -4.35 0.42 -13.96
C HIS A 82 -3.55 0.75 -15.24
N PHE A 83 -2.55 -0.06 -15.60
CA PHE A 83 -1.83 0.10 -16.85
C PHE A 83 -2.62 -0.44 -18.06
N LEU A 84 -3.34 -1.54 -17.87
CA LEU A 84 -4.10 -2.22 -18.92
C LEU A 84 -5.45 -1.57 -19.25
N ASN A 85 -6.10 -0.94 -18.28
CA ASN A 85 -7.44 -0.35 -18.42
C ASN A 85 -7.43 1.18 -18.61
N LYS A 86 -6.40 1.73 -19.26
CA LYS A 86 -6.32 3.16 -19.60
C LYS A 86 -6.94 3.49 -20.95
#